data_AF-A0A382PFY4-F1
#
_entry.id   AF-A0A382PFY4-F1
#
_cell.length_a   1.000
_cell.length_b   1.000
_cell.length_c   1.000
_cell.angle_alpha   90.00
_cell.angle_beta   90.00
_cell.angle_gamma   90.00
#
_symmetry.space_group_name_H-M   'P 1'
#
loop_
_entity.id
_entity.type
_entity.pdbx_description
1 polymer ?
#
loop_
_entity_poly.entity_id
_entity_poly.type
_entity_poly.pdbx_seq_one_letter_code
_entity_poly.pdbx_strand_id
1 'polypeptide(L)'
;MNKQISFILKRSFLFGCLIISFSLFGFILEVEKTPSSFQFVNPIEVLRFLSIEHFAGHIVWGLMVGFVTLSFRYIILTGFFAILVDADNLLKILGLEESFRMAHSIPFGILAAVVMMLVFGRKDWRLGAISFGAILTHISFDIISGRSGSFRIFSPFYIENIYFQEFYWIIFLLAGFILVGIVTFFTRYKQQVA
;
A
#
# COMPACT_ATOMS: atom_id res chain seq x y z
N MET A 1 -26.02 1.36 -6.86
CA MET A 1 -25.13 2.16 -6.00
C MET A 1 -24.63 1.37 -4.78
N ASN A 2 -25.51 0.82 -3.91
CA ASN A 2 -25.11 0.09 -2.70
C ASN A 2 -24.11 -1.07 -2.93
N LYS A 3 -24.24 -1.84 -4.02
CA LYS A 3 -23.30 -2.93 -4.33
C LYS A 3 -21.88 -2.45 -4.66
N GLN A 4 -21.73 -1.32 -5.34
CA GLN A 4 -20.41 -0.76 -5.67
C GLN A 4 -19.74 -0.16 -4.44
N ILE A 5 -20.50 0.57 -3.62
CA ILE A 5 -20.01 1.11 -2.35
C ILE A 5 -19.58 -0.03 -1.43
N SER A 6 -20.44 -1.06 -1.26
CA SER A 6 -20.10 -2.24 -0.45
C SER A 6 -18.88 -3.00 -0.99
N PHE A 7 -18.73 -3.06 -2.32
CA PHE A 7 -17.53 -3.62 -2.94
C PHE A 7 -16.29 -2.84 -2.48
N ILE A 8 -16.27 -1.53 -2.69
CA ILE A 8 -15.14 -0.68 -2.33
C ILE A 8 -14.82 -0.77 -0.82
N LEU A 9 -15.82 -0.51 0.04
CA LEU A 9 -15.62 -0.48 1.49
C LEU A 9 -15.07 -1.80 2.05
N LYS A 10 -15.59 -2.95 1.62
CA LYS A 10 -15.13 -4.25 2.12
C LYS A 10 -13.68 -4.53 1.74
N ARG A 11 -13.28 -4.17 0.52
CA ARG A 11 -11.90 -4.37 0.03
C ARG A 11 -10.94 -3.39 0.71
N SER A 12 -11.31 -2.11 0.81
CA SER A 12 -10.54 -1.10 1.54
C SER A 12 -10.34 -1.48 3.00
N PHE A 13 -11.40 -1.96 3.67
CA PHE A 13 -11.32 -2.40 5.06
C PHE A 13 -10.33 -3.56 5.24
N LEU A 14 -10.45 -4.63 4.45
CA LEU A 14 -9.52 -5.76 4.53
C LEU A 14 -8.07 -5.32 4.25
N PHE A 15 -7.87 -4.49 3.21
CA PHE A 15 -6.54 -4.01 2.85
C PHE A 15 -5.89 -3.20 3.99
N GLY A 16 -6.65 -2.29 4.61
CA GLY A 16 -6.20 -1.56 5.80
C GLY A 16 -5.88 -2.47 6.99
N CYS A 17 -6.70 -3.49 7.24
CA CYS A 17 -6.40 -4.50 8.26
C CYS A 17 -5.09 -5.24 7.96
N LEU A 18 -4.83 -5.62 6.71
CA LEU A 18 -3.59 -6.29 6.32
C LEU A 18 -2.36 -5.42 6.60
N ILE A 19 -2.43 -4.12 6.28
CA ILE A 19 -1.34 -3.16 6.52
C ILE A 19 -1.02 -3.07 8.02
N ILE A 20 -2.04 -2.82 8.84
CA ILE A 20 -1.88 -2.70 10.28
C ILE A 20 -1.37 -4.01 10.87
N SER A 21 -1.96 -5.16 10.50
CA SER A 21 -1.52 -6.47 10.99
C SER A 21 -0.08 -6.81 10.59
N PHE A 22 0.34 -6.46 9.37
CA PHE A 22 1.69 -6.74 8.91
C PHE A 22 2.72 -5.85 9.62
N SER A 23 2.45 -4.56 9.77
CA SER A 23 3.33 -3.66 10.53
C SER A 23 3.31 -3.97 12.05
N LEU A 24 2.20 -4.50 12.59
CA LEU A 24 2.14 -5.04 13.96
C LEU A 24 3.08 -6.25 14.18
N PHE A 25 3.33 -7.06 13.15
CA PHE A 25 4.32 -8.14 13.28
C PHE A 25 5.73 -7.57 13.48
N GLY A 26 6.06 -6.46 12.80
CA GLY A 26 7.34 -5.77 12.93
C GLY A 26 7.50 -5.13 14.28
N PHE A 27 6.40 -4.57 14.78
CA PHE A 27 6.27 -4.14 16.16
C PHE A 27 6.66 -5.22 17.17
N ILE A 28 6.08 -6.41 17.08
CA ILE A 28 6.38 -7.50 18.02
C ILE A 28 7.87 -7.86 18.00
N LEU A 29 8.46 -8.00 16.81
CA LEU A 29 9.87 -8.38 16.64
C LEU A 29 10.86 -7.37 17.22
N GLU A 30 10.53 -6.09 17.17
CA GLU A 30 11.42 -5.02 17.59
C GLU A 30 11.23 -4.68 19.08
N VAL A 31 10.01 -4.79 19.60
CA VAL A 31 9.75 -4.75 21.05
C VAL A 31 10.49 -5.87 21.78
N GLU A 32 10.55 -7.06 21.20
CA GLU A 32 11.31 -8.18 21.77
C GLU A 32 12.81 -7.87 21.85
N LYS A 33 13.34 -7.11 20.89
CA LYS A 33 14.75 -6.70 20.86
C LYS A 33 15.05 -5.52 21.78
N THR A 34 14.13 -4.58 21.93
CA THR A 34 14.35 -3.31 22.62
C THR A 34 13.19 -2.97 23.58
N PRO A 35 13.10 -3.63 24.76
CA PRO A 35 11.92 -3.57 25.63
C PRO A 35 11.59 -2.19 26.22
N SER A 36 12.55 -1.25 26.19
CA SER A 36 12.44 0.08 26.81
C SER A 36 11.78 1.16 25.92
N SER A 37 11.24 0.81 24.74
CA SER A 37 10.81 1.78 23.71
C SER A 37 9.33 2.22 23.76
N PHE A 38 8.56 1.83 24.79
CA PHE A 38 7.14 2.20 24.87
C PHE A 38 6.93 3.54 25.57
N GLN A 39 6.68 4.58 24.78
CA GLN A 39 6.25 5.88 25.28
C GLN A 39 5.12 6.41 24.42
N PHE A 40 3.89 6.48 24.96
CA PHE A 40 2.77 7.02 24.21
C PHE A 40 3.09 8.43 23.69
N VAL A 41 3.01 8.60 22.36
CA VAL A 41 3.21 9.88 21.69
C VAL A 41 1.84 10.53 21.51
N ASN A 42 1.80 11.85 21.57
CA ASN A 42 0.56 12.60 21.38
C ASN A 42 -0.04 12.27 20.00
N PRO A 43 -1.30 11.77 19.93
CA PRO A 43 -1.94 11.43 18.65
C PRO A 43 -1.98 12.59 17.66
N ILE A 44 -2.10 13.84 18.13
CA ILE A 44 -2.12 15.03 17.28
C ILE A 44 -0.78 15.21 16.55
N GLU A 45 0.33 14.87 17.21
CA GLU A 45 1.66 14.94 16.62
C GLU A 45 1.85 13.87 15.54
N VAL A 46 1.38 12.65 15.80
CA VAL A 46 1.37 11.58 14.79
C VAL A 46 0.55 12.00 13.58
N LEU A 47 -0.67 12.51 13.77
CA LEU A 47 -1.57 12.92 12.68
C LEU A 47 -1.05 14.06 11.81
N ARG A 48 0.07 14.73 12.17
CA ARG A 48 0.76 15.67 11.27
C ARG A 48 1.21 15.01 9.96
N PHE A 49 1.25 13.68 9.88
CA PHE A 49 1.51 13.02 8.61
C PHE A 49 0.41 13.31 7.55
N LEU A 50 -0.82 13.64 7.96
CA LEU A 50 -1.99 13.85 7.10
C LEU A 50 -2.05 15.24 6.43
N SER A 51 -0.93 15.79 5.96
CA SER A 51 -0.98 17.00 5.10
C SER A 51 -1.85 16.74 3.88
N ILE A 52 -2.65 17.73 3.48
CA ILE A 52 -3.61 17.62 2.37
C ILE A 52 -2.90 17.22 1.09
N GLU A 53 -1.71 17.77 0.84
CA GLU A 53 -0.88 17.52 -0.33
C GLU A 53 -0.46 16.05 -0.41
N HIS A 54 -0.02 15.48 0.72
CA HIS A 54 0.40 14.08 0.78
C HIS A 54 -0.78 13.12 0.62
N PHE A 55 -1.87 13.41 1.33
CA PHE A 55 -3.10 12.64 1.24
C PHE A 55 -3.65 12.63 -0.20
N ALA A 56 -3.79 13.80 -0.80
CA ALA A 56 -4.29 13.95 -2.17
C ALA A 56 -3.31 13.36 -3.19
N GLY A 57 -2.01 13.54 -2.98
CA GLY A 57 -0.97 13.01 -3.86
C GLY A 57 -1.00 11.50 -3.96
N HIS A 58 -1.10 10.79 -2.83
CA HIS A 58 -1.28 9.33 -2.81
C HIS A 58 -2.54 8.87 -3.54
N ILE A 59 -3.67 9.56 -3.32
CA ILE A 59 -4.91 9.26 -4.04
C ILE A 59 -4.68 9.40 -5.55
N VAL A 60 -4.13 10.53 -6.00
CA VAL A 60 -3.92 10.82 -7.42
C VAL A 60 -2.96 9.79 -8.05
N TRP A 61 -1.85 9.46 -7.40
CA TRP A 61 -0.90 8.45 -7.87
C TRP A 61 -1.54 7.06 -8.00
N GLY A 62 -2.32 6.66 -7.00
CA GLY A 62 -3.08 5.41 -7.03
C GLY A 62 -4.14 5.42 -8.14
N LEU A 63 -4.87 6.51 -8.31
CA LEU A 63 -5.86 6.66 -9.39
C LEU A 63 -5.22 6.58 -10.77
N MET A 64 -4.03 7.16 -10.96
CA MET A 64 -3.28 7.13 -12.23
C MET A 64 -2.98 5.69 -12.66
N VAL A 65 -2.42 4.87 -11.78
CA VAL A 65 -2.18 3.45 -12.08
C VAL A 65 -3.48 2.67 -12.15
N GLY A 66 -4.46 3.00 -11.30
CA GLY A 66 -5.80 2.41 -11.37
C GLY A 66 -6.48 2.64 -12.73
N PHE A 67 -6.19 3.74 -13.41
CA PHE A 67 -6.81 4.12 -14.69
C PHE A 67 -6.65 3.05 -15.77
N VAL A 68 -5.48 2.39 -15.82
CA VAL A 68 -5.22 1.34 -16.82
C VAL A 68 -6.05 0.07 -16.61
N THR A 69 -6.78 -0.04 -15.49
CA THR A 69 -7.77 -1.12 -15.29
C THR A 69 -9.02 -0.98 -16.14
N LEU A 70 -9.27 0.22 -16.70
CA LEU A 70 -10.46 0.57 -17.49
C LEU A 70 -11.77 0.23 -16.77
N SER A 71 -11.78 0.38 -15.44
CA SER A 71 -12.94 0.03 -14.62
C SER A 71 -13.02 0.89 -13.36
N PHE A 72 -14.09 1.69 -13.29
CA PHE A 72 -14.31 2.67 -12.22
C PHE A 72 -14.05 2.14 -10.80
N ARG A 73 -14.57 0.95 -10.47
CA ARG A 73 -14.41 0.39 -9.12
C ARG A 73 -12.96 0.06 -8.75
N TYR A 74 -12.14 -0.36 -9.73
CA TYR A 74 -10.73 -0.66 -9.50
C TYR A 74 -9.88 0.60 -9.52
N ILE A 75 -10.25 1.61 -10.33
CA ILE A 75 -9.64 2.94 -10.30
C ILE A 75 -9.73 3.52 -8.88
N ILE A 76 -10.95 3.65 -8.36
CA ILE A 76 -11.20 4.19 -7.01
C ILE A 76 -10.54 3.36 -5.92
N LEU A 77 -10.57 2.02 -6.02
CA LEU A 77 -9.89 1.15 -5.06
C LEU A 77 -8.38 1.35 -5.05
N THR A 78 -7.74 1.56 -6.20
CA THR A 78 -6.29 1.75 -6.25
C THR A 78 -5.89 3.05 -5.55
N GLY A 79 -6.66 4.12 -5.76
CA GLY A 79 -6.51 5.38 -5.01
C GLY A 79 -6.67 5.19 -3.50
N PHE A 80 -7.72 4.49 -3.05
CA PHE A 80 -7.91 4.21 -1.62
C PHE A 80 -6.84 3.30 -1.03
N PHE A 81 -6.39 2.28 -1.77
CA PHE A 81 -5.30 1.42 -1.29
C PHE A 81 -4.02 2.22 -1.12
N ALA A 82 -3.70 3.12 -2.06
CA ALA A 82 -2.51 3.97 -1.97
C ALA A 82 -2.52 4.83 -0.69
N ILE A 83 -3.63 5.42 -0.26
CA ILE A 83 -3.65 6.14 1.02
C ILE A 83 -3.56 5.20 2.21
N LEU A 84 -4.19 4.03 2.11
CA LEU A 84 -4.32 3.13 3.25
C LEU A 84 -2.97 2.57 3.67
N VAL A 85 -1.98 2.51 2.78
CA VAL A 85 -0.60 2.10 3.11
C VAL A 85 -0.04 2.91 4.29
N ASP A 86 -0.39 4.19 4.39
CA ASP A 86 0.01 5.04 5.52
C ASP A 86 -0.74 4.77 6.83
N ALA A 87 -1.75 3.89 6.84
CA ALA A 87 -2.50 3.59 8.06
C ALA A 87 -1.61 3.00 9.16
N ASP A 88 -0.47 2.41 8.80
CA ASP A 88 0.52 1.93 9.78
C ASP A 88 1.23 3.06 10.54
N ASN A 89 1.17 4.31 10.06
CA ASN A 89 1.62 5.47 10.85
C ASN A 89 0.81 5.64 12.14
N LEU A 90 -0.43 5.14 12.21
CA LEU A 90 -1.22 5.20 13.45
C LEU A 90 -0.57 4.41 14.59
N LEU A 91 0.25 3.40 14.26
CA LEU A 91 1.00 2.62 15.25
C LEU A 91 2.06 3.48 15.98
N LYS A 92 2.48 4.61 15.39
CA LYS A 92 3.42 5.56 16.04
C LYS A 92 2.86 6.16 17.33
N ILE A 93 1.53 6.15 17.53
CA ILE A 93 0.90 6.59 18.79
C ILE A 93 1.44 5.80 19.99
N LEU A 94 1.89 4.56 19.76
CA LEU A 94 2.47 3.70 20.79
C LEU A 94 3.93 4.06 21.14
N GLY A 95 4.52 5.10 20.54
CA GLY A 95 5.89 5.54 20.84
C GLY A 95 6.99 4.98 19.98
N LEU A 96 6.62 4.36 18.87
CA LEU A 96 7.51 3.56 18.07
C LEU A 96 8.12 4.41 16.95
N GLU A 97 9.42 4.21 16.70
CA GLU A 97 10.15 4.89 15.63
C GLU A 97 9.62 4.53 14.22
N GLU A 98 10.18 5.10 13.17
CA GLU A 98 9.73 4.80 11.80
C GLU A 98 10.11 3.40 11.30
N SER A 99 11.00 2.72 12.02
CA SER A 99 11.52 1.37 11.72
C SER A 99 10.41 0.32 11.57
N PHE A 100 9.22 0.52 12.13
CA PHE A 100 8.19 -0.52 12.20
C PHE A 100 7.24 -0.56 10.99
N ARG A 101 7.39 0.37 10.04
CA ARG A 101 6.52 0.52 8.87
C ARG A 101 6.88 -0.49 7.79
N MET A 102 6.56 -1.75 8.07
CA MET A 102 6.91 -2.89 7.22
C MET A 102 5.99 -3.06 6.00
N ALA A 103 4.82 -2.41 6.01
CA ALA A 103 3.87 -2.48 4.90
C ALA A 103 4.40 -1.83 3.60
N HIS A 104 5.40 -0.95 3.68
CA HIS A 104 6.10 -0.35 2.54
C HIS A 104 7.12 -1.30 1.90
N SER A 105 6.73 -2.56 1.67
CA SER A 105 7.62 -3.63 1.23
C SER A 105 7.03 -4.45 0.09
N ILE A 106 7.91 -5.00 -0.73
CA ILE A 106 7.54 -5.89 -1.84
C ILE A 106 6.90 -7.18 -1.33
N PRO A 107 7.43 -7.86 -0.29
CA PRO A 107 6.76 -9.04 0.26
C PRO A 107 5.34 -8.74 0.76
N PHE A 108 5.12 -7.58 1.40
CA PHE A 108 3.77 -7.16 1.78
C PHE A 108 2.86 -6.99 0.55
N GLY A 109 3.34 -6.32 -0.51
CA GLY A 109 2.57 -6.15 -1.74
C GLY A 109 2.12 -7.48 -2.36
N ILE A 110 3.00 -8.47 -2.39
CA ILE A 110 2.68 -9.84 -2.86
C ILE A 110 1.66 -10.51 -1.93
N LEU A 111 1.89 -10.44 -0.61
CA LEU A 111 0.97 -10.99 0.38
C LEU A 111 -0.43 -10.40 0.24
N ALA A 112 -0.52 -9.07 0.17
CA ALA A 112 -1.78 -8.35 0.01
C ALA A 112 -2.48 -8.78 -1.28
N ALA A 113 -1.78 -8.86 -2.41
CA ALA A 113 -2.35 -9.34 -3.66
C ALA A 113 -2.97 -10.73 -3.53
N VAL A 114 -2.24 -11.68 -2.94
CA VAL A 114 -2.71 -13.06 -2.74
C VAL A 114 -3.92 -13.11 -1.81
N VAL A 115 -3.84 -12.49 -0.63
CA VAL A 115 -4.93 -12.53 0.35
C VAL A 115 -6.20 -11.88 -0.20
N MET A 116 -6.07 -10.72 -0.85
CA MET A 116 -7.20 -9.99 -1.44
C MET A 116 -7.91 -10.83 -2.50
N MET A 117 -7.15 -11.56 -3.32
CA MET A 117 -7.72 -12.52 -4.28
C MET A 117 -8.38 -13.70 -3.57
N LEU A 118 -7.75 -14.31 -2.57
CA LEU A 118 -8.30 -15.48 -1.88
C LEU A 118 -9.63 -15.18 -1.19
N VAL A 119 -9.77 -14.01 -0.56
CA VAL A 119 -10.96 -13.62 0.21
C VAL A 119 -12.10 -13.15 -0.69
N PHE A 120 -11.81 -12.34 -1.71
CA PHE A 120 -12.87 -11.69 -2.51
C PHE A 120 -13.14 -12.31 -3.88
N GLY A 121 -12.33 -13.28 -4.29
CA GLY A 121 -12.54 -14.07 -5.50
C GLY A 121 -11.21 -14.50 -6.12
N ARG A 122 -10.90 -15.80 -6.04
CA ARG A 122 -9.60 -16.38 -6.47
C ARG A 122 -9.21 -16.09 -7.92
N LYS A 123 -10.14 -15.62 -8.76
CA LYS A 123 -9.94 -15.28 -10.17
C LYS A 123 -9.94 -13.77 -10.44
N ASP A 124 -10.10 -12.93 -9.43
CA ASP A 124 -10.05 -11.48 -9.59
C ASP A 124 -8.59 -10.99 -9.60
N TRP A 125 -7.87 -11.33 -10.67
CA TRP A 125 -6.47 -10.95 -10.86
C TRP A 125 -6.26 -9.44 -10.83
N ARG A 126 -7.24 -8.67 -11.31
CA ARG A 126 -7.21 -7.20 -11.26
C ARG A 126 -7.15 -6.71 -9.81
N LEU A 127 -7.93 -7.31 -8.91
CA LEU A 127 -7.88 -6.96 -7.49
C LEU A 127 -6.48 -7.20 -6.90
N GLY A 128 -5.88 -8.36 -7.18
CA GLY A 128 -4.52 -8.64 -6.73
C GLY A 128 -3.50 -7.65 -7.31
N ALA A 129 -3.59 -7.38 -8.62
CA ALA A 129 -2.69 -6.44 -9.29
C ALA A 129 -2.79 -5.02 -8.73
N ILE A 130 -3.99 -4.50 -8.47
CA ILE A 130 -4.13 -3.16 -7.89
C ILE A 130 -3.71 -3.10 -6.42
N SER A 131 -3.85 -4.20 -5.66
CA SER A 131 -3.37 -4.25 -4.28
C SER A 131 -1.86 -4.12 -4.20
N PHE A 132 -1.11 -4.82 -5.06
CA PHE A 132 0.33 -4.65 -5.13
C PHE A 132 0.72 -3.34 -5.82
N GLY A 133 0.05 -2.99 -6.92
CA GLY A 133 0.26 -1.73 -7.63
C GLY A 133 0.13 -0.51 -6.74
N ALA A 134 -0.83 -0.51 -5.80
CA ALA A 134 -1.00 0.57 -4.83
C ALA A 134 0.21 0.78 -3.92
N ILE A 135 0.90 -0.30 -3.51
CA ILE A 135 2.15 -0.21 -2.73
C ILE A 135 3.25 0.44 -3.56
N LEU A 136 3.37 0.04 -4.83
CA LEU A 136 4.37 0.62 -5.74
C LEU A 136 4.10 2.11 -6.00
N THR A 137 2.85 2.50 -6.22
CA THR A 137 2.49 3.92 -6.39
C THR A 137 2.71 4.73 -5.13
N HIS A 138 2.45 4.14 -3.96
CA HIS A 138 2.67 4.79 -2.69
C HIS A 138 4.15 5.09 -2.46
N ILE A 139 5.01 4.07 -2.63
CA ILE A 139 6.48 4.23 -2.53
C ILE A 139 6.97 5.25 -3.57
N SER A 140 6.45 5.20 -4.79
CA SER A 140 6.75 6.19 -5.82
C SER A 140 6.44 7.63 -5.36
N PHE A 141 5.26 7.85 -4.78
CA PHE A 141 4.86 9.17 -4.35
C PHE A 141 5.67 9.66 -3.13
N ASP A 142 5.97 8.78 -2.18
CA ASP A 142 6.83 9.13 -1.05
C ASP A 142 8.23 9.59 -1.50
N ILE A 143 8.79 8.97 -2.54
CA ILE A 143 10.08 9.35 -3.11
C ILE A 143 10.00 10.72 -3.81
N ILE A 144 9.04 10.91 -4.73
CA ILE A 144 8.96 12.17 -5.51
C ILE A 144 8.55 13.37 -4.64
N SER A 145 7.78 13.15 -3.59
CA SER A 145 7.39 14.21 -2.66
C SER A 145 8.53 14.65 -1.72
N GLY A 146 9.66 13.93 -1.73
CA GLY A 146 10.79 14.19 -0.83
C GLY A 146 10.50 13.81 0.63
N ARG A 147 9.37 13.15 0.91
CA ARG A 147 8.95 12.80 2.27
C ARG A 147 9.70 11.58 2.81
N SER A 148 9.91 10.58 1.96
CA SER A 148 10.72 9.42 2.30
C SER A 148 11.38 8.82 1.06
N GLY A 149 12.70 8.67 1.10
CA GLY A 149 13.46 7.85 0.16
C GLY A 149 13.92 6.52 0.77
N SER A 150 13.57 6.23 2.02
CA SER A 150 14.14 5.11 2.79
C SER A 150 13.05 4.11 3.17
N PHE A 151 13.17 2.87 2.71
CA PHE A 151 12.17 1.83 2.94
C PHE A 151 12.79 0.50 3.33
N ARG A 152 12.09 -0.25 4.20
CA ARG A 152 12.36 -1.67 4.47
C ARG A 152 11.76 -2.54 3.37
N ILE A 153 12.25 -2.37 2.15
CA ILE A 153 11.62 -2.90 0.91
C ILE A 153 11.47 -4.43 0.88
N PHE A 154 12.24 -5.15 1.70
CA PHE A 154 12.27 -6.62 1.79
C PHE A 154 11.76 -7.16 3.13
N SER A 155 11.08 -6.32 3.92
CA SER A 155 10.48 -6.73 5.18
C SER A 155 9.42 -7.85 5.00
N PRO A 156 9.31 -8.84 5.90
CA PRO A 156 10.04 -8.99 7.17
C PRO A 156 11.35 -9.79 7.05
N PHE A 157 11.72 -10.22 5.85
CA PHE A 157 12.90 -11.07 5.64
C PHE A 157 14.21 -10.31 5.78
N TYR A 158 14.19 -9.01 5.45
CA TYR A 158 15.32 -8.11 5.63
C TYR A 158 14.82 -6.75 6.11
N ILE A 159 15.29 -6.34 7.29
CA ILE A 159 14.75 -5.21 8.07
C ILE A 159 15.59 -3.94 7.96
N GLU A 160 16.69 -3.96 7.21
CA GLU A 160 17.47 -2.75 6.98
C GLU A 160 16.76 -1.83 5.99
N ASN A 161 16.97 -0.54 6.19
CA ASN A 161 16.49 0.49 5.29
C ASN A 161 17.33 0.52 4.01
N ILE A 162 16.67 0.50 2.87
CA ILE A 162 17.28 0.77 1.57
C ILE A 162 16.88 2.18 1.14
N TYR A 163 17.90 2.99 0.86
CA TYR A 163 17.72 4.36 0.38
C TYR A 163 17.63 4.41 -1.14
N PHE A 164 16.63 5.10 -1.63
CA PHE A 164 16.37 5.40 -3.03
C PHE A 164 16.48 6.90 -3.25
N GLN A 165 17.26 7.29 -4.26
CA GLN A 165 17.33 8.68 -4.71
C GLN A 165 16.02 9.10 -5.38
N GLU A 166 15.77 10.41 -5.49
CA GLU A 166 14.53 10.95 -6.04
C GLU A 166 14.16 10.31 -7.39
N PHE A 167 15.11 10.18 -8.33
CA PHE A 167 14.83 9.61 -9.66
C PHE A 167 14.15 8.22 -9.63
N TYR A 168 14.31 7.42 -8.57
CA TYR A 168 13.71 6.08 -8.50
C TYR A 168 12.17 6.09 -8.42
N TRP A 169 11.53 7.23 -8.12
CA TRP A 169 10.06 7.31 -8.10
C TRP A 169 9.44 6.79 -9.42
N ILE A 170 10.06 7.10 -10.56
CA ILE A 170 9.53 6.73 -11.88
C ILE A 170 9.58 5.21 -12.09
N ILE A 171 10.59 4.54 -11.53
CA ILE A 171 10.76 3.09 -11.66
C ILE A 171 9.60 2.37 -10.95
N PHE A 172 9.28 2.78 -9.73
CA PHE A 172 8.15 2.23 -8.98
C PHE A 172 6.80 2.55 -9.65
N LEU A 173 6.62 3.76 -10.18
CA LEU A 173 5.39 4.13 -10.89
C LEU A 173 5.19 3.28 -12.15
N LEU A 174 6.24 3.16 -12.98
CA LEU A 174 6.21 2.35 -14.20
C LEU A 174 5.98 0.87 -13.88
N ALA A 175 6.60 0.34 -12.83
CA ALA A 175 6.34 -1.03 -12.38
C ALA A 175 4.86 -1.24 -12.01
N GLY A 176 4.24 -0.28 -11.32
CA GLY A 176 2.80 -0.29 -11.04
C GLY A 176 1.95 -0.29 -12.31
N PHE A 177 2.24 0.59 -13.26
CA PHE A 177 1.53 0.65 -14.55
C PHE A 177 1.67 -0.66 -15.34
N ILE A 178 2.87 -1.20 -15.45
CA ILE A 178 3.15 -2.44 -16.18
C ILE A 178 2.40 -3.61 -15.54
N LEU A 179 2.49 -3.76 -14.22
CA LEU A 179 1.80 -4.82 -13.48
C LEU A 179 0.29 -4.78 -13.70
N VAL A 180 -0.35 -3.63 -13.43
CA VAL A 180 -1.80 -3.49 -13.53
C VAL A 180 -2.27 -3.55 -14.98
N GLY A 181 -1.50 -2.98 -15.91
CA GLY A 181 -1.78 -2.97 -17.34
C GLY A 181 -1.76 -4.38 -17.93
N ILE A 182 -0.69 -5.17 -17.68
CA ILE A 182 -0.56 -6.55 -18.15
C ILE A 182 -1.73 -7.40 -17.66
N VAL A 183 -2.02 -7.35 -16.35
CA VAL A 183 -3.11 -8.14 -15.77
C VAL A 183 -4.46 -7.73 -16.34
N THR A 184 -4.68 -6.43 -16.55
CA THR A 184 -5.91 -5.93 -17.17
C THR A 184 -6.06 -6.42 -18.60
N PHE A 185 -4.99 -6.32 -19.41
CA PHE A 185 -4.97 -6.79 -20.78
C PHE A 185 -5.38 -8.26 -20.88
N PHE A 186 -4.70 -9.15 -20.14
CA PHE A 186 -5.01 -10.59 -20.16
C PHE A 186 -6.39 -10.92 -19.60
N THR A 187 -6.82 -10.22 -18.54
CA THR A 187 -8.17 -10.41 -17.97
C THR A 187 -9.25 -10.08 -18.99
N ARG A 188 -9.09 -9.00 -19.76
CA ARG A 188 -10.05 -8.58 -20.78
C ARG A 188 -9.99 -9.47 -22.02
N TYR A 189 -8.79 -9.83 -22.48
CA TYR A 189 -8.63 -10.76 -23.59
C TYR A 189 -9.34 -12.09 -23.31
N LYS A 190 -9.14 -12.66 -22.12
CA LYS A 190 -9.82 -13.89 -21.71
C LYS A 190 -11.35 -13.77 -21.67
N GLN A 191 -11.89 -12.59 -21.35
CA GLN A 191 -13.34 -12.34 -21.35
C GLN A 191 -13.93 -12.18 -22.75
N GLN A 192 -13.11 -11.91 -23.77
CA GLN A 192 -13.57 -11.77 -25.16
C GLN A 192 -13.55 -13.11 -25.91
N VAL A 193 -12.65 -14.02 -25.53
CA VAL A 193 -12.45 -15.31 -26.20
C VAL A 193 -13.24 -16.46 -25.53
N ALA A 194 -13.75 -16.25 -24.31
CA ALA A 194 -14.59 -17.20 -23.58
C ALA A 194 -16.08 -16.86 -23.73
#